data_AF-S4NPJ3-F1
#
_entry.id   AF-S4NPJ3-F1
#
_cell.length_a   1.000
_cell.length_b   1.000
_cell.length_c   1.000
_cell.angle_alpha   90.00
_cell.angle_beta   90.00
_cell.angle_gamma   90.00
#
_symmetry.space_group_name_H-M   'P 1'
#
loop_
_entity.id
_entity.type
_entity.pdbx_description
1 polymer ?
#
loop_
_entity_poly.entity_id
_entity_poly.type
_entity_poly.pdbx_seq_one_letter_code
_entity_poly.pdbx_strand_id
1 'polypeptide(L)'
;MKRLGKNLVMLATVMFSFELMANQMTTPAAAETGTAKITKVNTQAKTAYRATNGPIYQSATLTKKVHNAKNYPQTIFYSSKHVTVKKTNGKTAIYYYIANKSNTVKGYIWHGYLTKTQVAMSQKSLVKLINAAPDMDPDESIRSLKPINYEAHEAAFDLAYNVFHFSPTAMFKDHQALVYVTNPELRQHVQNAMNKWNNALGETAFRLGTKNNHTLKISFGNGTKEGWDGLYNGKQIYIDKTHYHDAKYPLEYMKPTLAAKFTINQYWDGVVAHELGHTLGLDHTGYQADLMYAATSSGNMIAKYIWKKPVEKSANGLDGTEMATISIRDLNRAKLTKLLGYW
;
A
#
# COMPACT_ATOMS: atom_id res chain seq x y z
N MET A 1 -24.48 -92.81 49.29
CA MET A 1 -23.00 -92.92 49.34
C MET A 1 -22.42 -91.66 49.98
N LYS A 2 -21.21 -91.77 50.58
CA LYS A 2 -20.35 -90.75 51.24
C LYS A 2 -20.83 -89.27 51.15
N ARG A 3 -21.20 -88.63 52.28
CA ARG A 3 -20.31 -87.83 53.19
C ARG A 3 -19.68 -86.61 52.46
N LEU A 4 -19.65 -85.36 52.94
CA LEU A 4 -20.13 -84.68 54.17
C LEU A 4 -20.07 -83.15 53.90
N GLY A 5 -20.86 -82.23 54.47
CA GLY A 5 -22.11 -82.35 55.25
C GLY A 5 -22.18 -81.40 56.46
N LYS A 6 -23.27 -80.61 56.58
CA LYS A 6 -23.69 -79.75 57.73
C LYS A 6 -23.05 -78.34 57.81
N ASN A 7 -23.67 -77.27 58.33
CA ASN A 7 -25.05 -76.80 58.60
C ASN A 7 -24.91 -75.72 59.69
N LEU A 8 -25.42 -74.50 59.47
CA LEU A 8 -25.92 -73.59 60.53
C LEU A 8 -26.90 -72.62 59.81
N VAL A 9 -28.23 -72.59 60.03
CA VAL A 9 -29.01 -72.36 61.27
C VAL A 9 -28.81 -70.91 61.73
N MET A 10 -29.82 -70.03 61.87
CA MET A 10 -31.26 -70.24 62.17
C MET A 10 -32.20 -69.09 61.70
N LEU A 11 -33.49 -69.44 61.55
CA LEU A 11 -34.76 -68.70 61.80
C LEU A 11 -35.01 -67.25 61.35
N ALA A 12 -36.29 -67.02 61.04
CA ALA A 12 -36.91 -65.73 60.76
C ALA A 12 -37.65 -65.16 61.98
N THR A 13 -37.83 -63.83 62.00
CA THR A 13 -38.89 -63.17 62.76
C THR A 13 -39.50 -62.06 61.92
N VAL A 14 -40.83 -62.09 61.73
CA VAL A 14 -41.59 -60.98 61.13
C VAL A 14 -41.94 -60.00 62.24
N MET A 15 -41.69 -58.70 62.03
CA MET A 15 -42.44 -57.65 62.71
C MET A 15 -42.81 -56.56 61.71
N PHE A 16 -44.11 -56.27 61.66
CA PHE A 16 -44.68 -55.13 60.93
C PHE A 16 -44.64 -53.92 61.88
N SER A 17 -43.90 -52.88 61.53
CA SER A 17 -43.95 -51.59 62.24
C SER A 17 -44.30 -50.48 61.25
N PHE A 18 -45.45 -49.85 61.49
CA PHE A 18 -45.88 -48.63 60.80
C PHE A 18 -45.02 -47.47 61.31
N GLU A 19 -44.18 -46.89 60.46
CA GLU A 19 -43.49 -45.63 60.76
C GLU A 19 -43.66 -44.62 59.62
N LEU A 20 -43.96 -43.38 60.00
CA LEU A 20 -44.03 -42.24 59.08
C LEU A 20 -42.65 -41.96 58.49
N MET A 21 -42.51 -42.02 57.17
CA MET A 21 -41.39 -41.37 56.47
C MET A 21 -41.90 -40.15 55.71
N ALA A 22 -41.38 -38.98 56.07
CA ALA A 22 -41.68 -37.72 55.41
C ALA A 22 -41.16 -37.72 53.96
N ASN A 23 -41.91 -37.09 53.06
CA ASN A 23 -41.45 -36.81 51.70
C ASN A 23 -40.19 -35.92 51.72
N GLN A 24 -39.01 -36.51 51.59
CA GLN A 24 -37.82 -35.78 51.18
C GLN A 24 -37.95 -35.42 49.69
N MET A 25 -38.48 -34.22 49.42
CA MET A 25 -38.27 -33.58 48.13
C MET A 25 -36.77 -33.28 47.98
N THR A 26 -36.05 -34.16 47.28
CA THR A 26 -34.68 -33.88 46.84
C THR A 26 -34.74 -32.81 45.75
N THR A 27 -34.46 -31.55 46.12
CA THR A 27 -34.16 -30.52 45.13
C THR A 27 -32.91 -30.94 44.34
N PRO A 28 -32.92 -30.86 42.99
CA PRO A 28 -31.72 -31.12 42.22
C PRO A 28 -30.64 -30.13 42.61
N ALA A 29 -29.51 -30.62 43.11
CA ALA A 29 -28.34 -29.78 43.36
C ALA A 29 -27.94 -29.11 42.05
N ALA A 30 -27.99 -27.78 42.01
CA ALA A 30 -27.53 -27.02 40.86
C ALA A 30 -26.02 -27.29 40.69
N ALA A 31 -25.65 -28.03 39.64
CA ALA A 31 -24.26 -28.33 39.37
C ALA A 31 -23.49 -27.03 39.16
N GLU A 32 -22.56 -26.70 40.07
CA GLU A 32 -21.66 -25.57 39.90
C GLU A 32 -20.88 -25.75 38.60
N THR A 33 -21.23 -24.94 37.59
CA THR A 33 -20.49 -24.89 36.34
C THR A 33 -19.10 -24.33 36.60
N GLY A 34 -18.12 -25.24 36.78
CA GLY A 34 -16.75 -24.88 37.15
C GLY A 34 -16.22 -23.71 36.33
N THR A 35 -15.92 -22.60 36.99
CA THR A 35 -15.56 -21.37 36.30
C THR A 35 -14.15 -21.48 35.68
N ALA A 36 -13.99 -20.88 34.51
CA ALA A 36 -12.72 -20.92 33.79
C ALA A 36 -11.64 -20.16 34.57
N LYS A 37 -10.56 -20.85 34.95
CA LYS A 37 -9.50 -20.28 35.80
C LYS A 37 -8.46 -19.56 34.94
N ILE A 38 -8.25 -18.28 35.22
CA ILE A 38 -7.19 -17.46 34.61
C ILE A 38 -5.86 -17.91 35.21
N THR A 39 -4.91 -18.31 34.35
CA THR A 39 -3.61 -18.85 34.81
C THR A 39 -2.45 -17.87 34.63
N LYS A 40 -2.48 -17.05 33.58
CA LYS A 40 -1.50 -15.99 33.30
C LYS A 40 -2.15 -14.80 32.59
N VAL A 41 -1.68 -13.60 32.86
CA VAL A 41 -2.00 -12.36 32.14
C VAL A 41 -0.69 -11.81 31.58
N ASN A 42 -0.61 -11.61 30.26
CA ASN A 42 0.59 -11.14 29.57
C ASN A 42 0.27 -9.87 28.78
N THR A 43 1.22 -8.95 28.72
CA THR A 43 1.20 -7.78 27.83
C THR A 43 1.86 -8.10 26.49
N GLN A 44 1.55 -7.32 25.46
CA GLN A 44 2.15 -7.42 24.13
C GLN A 44 2.09 -6.05 23.43
N ALA A 45 2.92 -5.86 22.40
CA ALA A 45 2.85 -4.68 21.54
C ALA A 45 1.43 -4.50 20.98
N LYS A 46 0.90 -3.26 21.01
CA LYS A 46 -0.46 -2.95 20.57
C LYS A 46 -0.61 -3.28 19.07
N THR A 47 -1.27 -4.40 18.79
CA THR A 47 -1.42 -4.93 17.43
C THR A 47 -2.88 -4.84 16.99
N ALA A 48 -3.10 -4.56 15.71
CA ALA A 48 -4.42 -4.51 15.10
C ALA A 48 -4.82 -5.88 14.52
N TYR A 49 -6.11 -6.21 14.66
CA TYR A 49 -6.72 -7.46 14.21
C TYR A 49 -8.08 -7.21 13.58
N ARG A 50 -8.48 -8.09 12.67
CA ARG A 50 -9.89 -8.32 12.29
C ARG A 50 -10.36 -9.63 12.95
N ALA A 51 -11.66 -9.71 13.20
CA ALA A 51 -12.32 -10.91 13.72
C ALA A 51 -13.62 -11.12 12.94
N THR A 52 -13.71 -12.21 12.18
CA THR A 52 -14.88 -12.53 11.34
C THR A 52 -15.85 -13.52 11.99
N ASN A 53 -15.45 -14.13 13.11
CA ASN A 53 -16.27 -15.09 13.85
C ASN A 53 -15.93 -15.07 15.36
N GLY A 54 -16.79 -15.64 16.19
CA GLY A 54 -16.50 -15.94 17.59
C GLY A 54 -17.17 -15.00 18.61
N PRO A 55 -17.57 -15.53 19.78
CA PRO A 55 -18.11 -14.72 20.87
C PRO A 55 -17.01 -13.88 21.53
N ILE A 56 -17.38 -12.65 21.90
CA ILE A 56 -16.58 -11.72 22.69
C ILE A 56 -17.18 -11.67 24.10
N TYR A 57 -16.36 -11.97 25.11
CA TYR A 57 -16.76 -12.08 26.50
C TYR A 57 -16.41 -10.82 27.30
N GLN A 58 -17.25 -10.46 28.28
CA GLN A 58 -17.03 -9.27 29.12
C GLN A 58 -15.71 -9.36 29.92
N SER A 59 -15.35 -10.57 30.34
CA SER A 59 -14.26 -10.89 31.25
C SER A 59 -13.48 -12.13 30.78
N ALA A 60 -12.27 -12.29 31.32
CA ALA A 60 -11.43 -13.45 31.09
C ALA A 60 -11.95 -14.76 31.73
N THR A 61 -12.99 -14.68 32.57
CA THR A 61 -13.71 -15.84 33.13
C THR A 61 -14.73 -16.46 32.16
N LEU A 62 -14.97 -15.81 31.00
CA LEU A 62 -15.77 -16.33 29.89
C LEU A 62 -17.26 -16.64 30.22
N THR A 63 -17.78 -16.10 31.32
CA THR A 63 -19.16 -16.37 31.78
C THR A 63 -20.22 -15.60 30.99
N LYS A 64 -19.96 -14.33 30.64
CA LYS A 64 -20.91 -13.46 29.94
C LYS A 64 -20.40 -13.04 28.57
N LYS A 65 -21.14 -13.44 27.52
CA LYS A 65 -20.96 -12.96 26.14
C LYS A 65 -21.59 -11.57 26.03
N VAL A 66 -20.88 -10.62 25.43
CA VAL A 66 -21.35 -9.22 25.25
C VAL A 66 -21.46 -8.81 23.77
N HIS A 67 -20.65 -9.41 22.91
CA HIS A 67 -20.72 -9.21 21.46
C HIS A 67 -20.42 -10.52 20.73
N ASN A 68 -20.64 -10.55 19.41
CA ASN A 68 -20.17 -11.61 18.52
C ASN A 68 -19.41 -10.94 17.36
N ALA A 69 -18.16 -11.33 17.14
CA ALA A 69 -17.30 -10.70 16.14
C ALA A 69 -17.83 -10.82 14.71
N LYS A 70 -18.66 -11.84 14.40
CA LYS A 70 -19.32 -11.98 13.09
C LYS A 70 -20.21 -10.79 12.72
N ASN A 71 -20.67 -10.02 13.71
CA ASN A 71 -21.48 -8.81 13.50
C ASN A 71 -20.61 -7.58 13.17
N TYR A 72 -19.28 -7.72 13.21
CA TYR A 72 -18.31 -6.63 13.07
C TYR A 72 -17.15 -6.98 12.11
N PRO A 73 -17.38 -7.65 10.96
CA PRO A 73 -16.31 -8.21 10.14
C PRO A 73 -15.32 -7.15 9.61
N GLN A 74 -15.81 -5.92 9.40
CA GLN A 74 -15.00 -4.79 8.96
C GLN A 74 -14.40 -3.95 10.11
N THR A 75 -14.65 -4.30 11.38
CA THR A 75 -14.10 -3.56 12.53
C THR A 75 -12.64 -3.94 12.80
N ILE A 76 -11.82 -2.91 12.98
CA ILE A 76 -10.45 -3.04 13.48
C ILE A 76 -10.47 -3.10 15.00
N PHE A 77 -9.93 -4.19 15.55
CA PHE A 77 -9.74 -4.41 16.97
C PHE A 77 -8.27 -4.27 17.35
N TYR A 78 -7.98 -3.57 18.44
CA TYR A 78 -6.64 -3.44 18.99
C TYR A 78 -6.47 -4.34 20.21
N SER A 79 -5.35 -5.06 20.28
CA SER A 79 -4.99 -5.88 21.44
C SER A 79 -3.54 -5.64 21.88
N SER A 80 -3.38 -5.31 23.16
CA SER A 80 -2.10 -5.14 23.87
C SER A 80 -1.95 -6.07 25.08
N LYS A 81 -2.91 -7.00 25.30
CA LYS A 81 -2.84 -7.99 26.37
C LYS A 81 -3.59 -9.27 26.01
N HIS A 82 -3.07 -10.39 26.48
CA HIS A 82 -3.71 -11.70 26.37
C HIS A 82 -3.68 -12.45 27.70
N VAL A 83 -4.55 -13.43 27.85
CA VAL A 83 -4.68 -14.26 29.05
C VAL A 83 -4.68 -15.73 28.66
N THR A 84 -4.04 -16.57 29.48
CA THR A 84 -4.16 -18.03 29.35
C THR A 84 -5.24 -18.52 30.31
N VAL A 85 -6.27 -19.17 29.76
CA VAL A 85 -7.44 -19.65 30.50
C VAL A 85 -7.39 -21.18 30.54
N LYS A 86 -7.45 -21.77 31.74
CA LYS A 86 -7.66 -23.22 31.91
C LYS A 86 -9.17 -23.48 31.92
N LYS A 87 -9.64 -24.24 30.93
CA LYS A 87 -11.02 -24.67 30.79
C LYS A 87 -11.34 -25.81 31.78
N THR A 88 -12.62 -26.08 32.00
CA THR A 88 -13.13 -27.17 32.86
C THR A 88 -12.58 -28.54 32.47
N ASN A 89 -12.41 -28.80 31.17
CA ASN A 89 -11.81 -30.03 30.63
C ASN A 89 -10.27 -30.10 30.77
N GLY A 90 -9.66 -29.30 31.66
CA GLY A 90 -8.23 -29.26 31.92
C GLY A 90 -7.38 -28.56 30.85
N LYS A 91 -7.86 -28.43 29.61
CA LYS A 91 -7.13 -27.81 28.49
C LYS A 91 -6.98 -26.30 28.68
N THR A 92 -5.83 -25.76 28.28
CA THR A 92 -5.59 -24.32 28.23
C THR A 92 -5.97 -23.72 26.88
N ALA A 93 -6.33 -22.44 26.85
CA ALA A 93 -6.56 -21.67 25.63
C ALA A 93 -6.22 -20.20 25.86
N ILE A 94 -5.69 -19.53 24.83
CA ILE A 94 -5.31 -18.11 24.92
C ILE A 94 -6.47 -17.22 24.46
N TYR A 95 -6.78 -16.19 25.24
CA TYR A 95 -7.79 -15.20 24.89
C TYR A 95 -7.16 -13.81 24.85
N TYR A 96 -7.38 -13.08 23.77
CA TYR A 96 -6.87 -11.73 23.60
C TYR A 96 -7.94 -10.75 24.08
N TYR A 97 -7.55 -9.74 24.86
CA TYR A 97 -8.44 -8.61 25.09
C TYR A 97 -8.40 -7.71 23.86
N ILE A 98 -9.56 -7.44 23.28
CA ILE A 98 -9.75 -6.58 22.12
C ILE A 98 -10.62 -5.39 22.45
N ALA A 99 -10.37 -4.26 21.80
CA ALA A 99 -11.25 -3.09 21.77
C ALA A 99 -11.19 -2.40 20.41
N ASN A 100 -12.33 -1.93 19.89
CA ASN A 100 -12.35 -1.02 18.75
C ASN A 100 -11.86 0.40 19.15
N LYS A 101 -11.62 1.28 18.17
CA LYS A 101 -11.06 2.64 18.41
C LYS A 101 -11.86 3.47 19.42
N SER A 102 -13.19 3.35 19.43
CA SER A 102 -14.09 4.07 20.34
C SER A 102 -14.34 3.37 21.68
N ASN A 103 -13.76 2.18 21.92
CA ASN A 103 -14.01 1.33 23.09
C ASN A 103 -15.50 0.95 23.32
N THR A 104 -16.34 1.01 22.28
CA THR A 104 -17.76 0.60 22.31
C THR A 104 -17.96 -0.89 22.10
N VAL A 105 -17.05 -1.56 21.37
CA VAL A 105 -17.03 -3.01 21.18
C VAL A 105 -15.71 -3.54 21.73
N LYS A 106 -15.77 -4.23 22.87
CA LYS A 106 -14.59 -4.69 23.61
C LYS A 106 -14.86 -5.95 24.43
N GLY A 107 -13.80 -6.67 24.77
CA GLY A 107 -13.85 -7.87 25.61
C GLY A 107 -12.76 -8.88 25.27
N TYR A 108 -12.92 -10.10 25.73
CA TYR A 108 -11.99 -11.21 25.49
C TYR A 108 -12.51 -12.12 24.38
N ILE A 109 -11.66 -12.43 23.40
CA ILE A 109 -11.96 -13.36 22.30
C ILE A 109 -10.84 -14.40 22.17
N TRP A 110 -11.18 -15.62 21.74
CA TRP A 110 -10.17 -16.65 21.49
C TRP A 110 -9.24 -16.22 20.35
N HIS A 111 -7.92 -16.34 20.55
CA HIS A 111 -6.92 -15.81 19.62
C HIS A 111 -7.02 -16.38 18.20
N GLY A 112 -7.47 -17.63 18.04
CA GLY A 112 -7.63 -18.27 16.72
C GLY A 112 -8.76 -17.70 15.86
N TYR A 113 -9.58 -16.80 16.38
CA TYR A 113 -10.53 -16.01 15.57
C TYR A 113 -9.96 -14.65 15.11
N LEU A 114 -8.72 -14.31 15.49
CA LEU A 114 -8.09 -13.04 15.16
C LEU A 114 -7.11 -13.19 14.00
N THR A 115 -7.36 -12.45 12.93
CA THR A 115 -6.41 -12.27 11.83
C THR A 115 -5.67 -10.96 12.04
N LYS A 116 -4.33 -10.97 12.07
CA LYS A 116 -3.53 -9.73 12.13
C LYS A 116 -3.84 -8.86 10.92
N THR A 117 -3.93 -7.54 11.12
CA THR A 117 -4.16 -6.57 10.04
C THR A 117 -3.29 -5.34 10.25
N GLN A 118 -2.99 -4.63 9.18
CA GLN A 118 -2.36 -3.31 9.27
C GLN A 118 -3.43 -2.22 9.32
N VAL A 119 -3.04 -1.02 9.74
CA VAL A 119 -3.90 0.16 9.77
C VAL A 119 -3.06 1.30 9.23
N ALA A 120 -3.57 2.00 8.21
CA ALA A 120 -2.93 3.21 7.69
C ALA A 120 -2.81 4.29 8.78
N MET A 121 -1.80 5.15 8.65
CA MET A 121 -1.69 6.34 9.48
C MET A 121 -2.87 7.29 9.24
N SER A 122 -3.08 8.27 10.13
CA SER A 122 -4.14 9.26 9.92
C SER A 122 -3.73 10.28 8.85
N GLN A 123 -4.69 10.80 8.09
CA GLN A 123 -4.46 11.87 7.10
C GLN A 123 -3.68 13.06 7.69
N LYS A 124 -4.02 13.48 8.92
CA LYS A 124 -3.31 14.54 9.65
C LYS A 124 -1.83 14.19 9.93
N SER A 125 -1.54 12.92 10.20
CA SER A 125 -0.16 12.44 10.39
C SER A 125 0.60 12.41 9.07
N LEU A 126 -0.05 11.98 7.98
CA LEU A 126 0.56 11.93 6.65
C LEU A 126 0.88 13.33 6.13
N VAL A 127 -0.09 14.25 6.17
CA VAL A 127 0.11 15.66 5.76
C VAL A 127 1.24 16.33 6.55
N LYS A 128 1.45 15.95 7.83
CA LYS A 128 2.59 16.44 8.61
C LYS A 128 3.94 15.95 8.06
N LEU A 129 4.03 14.70 7.56
CA LEU A 129 5.25 14.22 6.90
C LEU A 129 5.46 14.89 5.55
N ILE A 130 4.39 14.98 4.73
CA ILE A 130 4.43 15.64 3.41
C ILE A 130 4.91 17.09 3.52
N ASN A 131 4.47 17.82 4.54
CA ASN A 131 4.88 19.21 4.77
C ASN A 131 6.28 19.35 5.42
N ALA A 132 6.91 18.25 5.82
CA ALA A 132 8.27 18.23 6.36
C ALA A 132 9.31 17.77 5.33
N ALA A 133 8.90 16.97 4.33
CA ALA A 133 9.69 16.65 3.16
C ALA A 133 9.89 17.89 2.25
N PRO A 134 10.92 17.92 1.39
CA PRO A 134 11.12 19.01 0.43
C PRO A 134 9.97 19.06 -0.59
N ASP A 135 9.69 20.25 -1.14
CA ASP A 135 8.51 20.45 -1.97
C ASP A 135 8.55 19.60 -3.26
N MET A 136 7.46 18.87 -3.53
CA MET A 136 7.35 17.88 -4.60
C MET A 136 8.47 16.81 -4.63
N ASP A 137 9.31 16.68 -3.60
CA ASP A 137 10.34 15.65 -3.46
C ASP A 137 9.94 14.64 -2.36
N PRO A 138 9.40 13.45 -2.71
CA PRO A 138 9.01 12.48 -1.70
C PRO A 138 10.24 11.77 -1.18
N ASP A 139 10.85 12.31 -0.13
CA ASP A 139 12.08 11.82 0.49
C ASP A 139 11.97 10.41 1.12
N GLU A 140 13.03 9.94 1.78
CA GLU A 140 13.02 8.62 2.42
C GLU A 140 11.96 8.46 3.51
N SER A 141 11.57 9.52 4.22
CA SER A 141 10.49 9.48 5.23
C SER A 141 9.11 9.20 4.60
N ILE A 142 8.97 9.56 3.32
CA ILE A 142 7.77 9.32 2.51
C ILE A 142 7.83 7.93 1.85
N ARG A 143 8.98 7.56 1.26
CA ARG A 143 9.16 6.28 0.53
C ARG A 143 9.37 5.05 1.42
N SER A 144 9.63 5.24 2.72
CA SER A 144 9.74 4.14 3.70
C SER A 144 8.43 3.81 4.43
N LEU A 145 7.31 4.46 4.07
CA LEU A 145 6.01 4.14 4.64
C LEU A 145 5.57 2.71 4.25
N LYS A 146 4.73 2.11 5.11
CA LYS A 146 4.17 0.77 4.83
C LYS A 146 3.17 0.84 3.66
N PRO A 147 3.07 -0.21 2.81
CA PRO A 147 2.18 -0.24 1.63
C PRO A 147 0.75 0.26 1.88
N ILE A 148 0.15 -0.15 3.00
CA ILE A 148 -1.19 0.27 3.43
C ILE A 148 -1.39 1.80 3.55
N ASN A 149 -0.33 2.59 3.62
CA ASN A 149 -0.44 4.05 3.62
C ASN A 149 -0.55 4.62 2.20
N TYR A 150 0.16 4.02 1.22
CA TYR A 150 0.04 4.38 -0.19
C TYR A 150 -1.37 4.01 -0.69
N GLU A 151 -1.80 2.76 -0.44
CA GLU A 151 -3.16 2.28 -0.76
C GLU A 151 -4.28 3.14 -0.15
N ALA A 152 -4.12 3.60 1.09
CA ALA A 152 -5.17 4.32 1.80
C ALA A 152 -5.23 5.83 1.52
N HIS A 153 -4.13 6.41 0.98
CA HIS A 153 -3.97 7.86 0.85
C HIS A 153 -3.38 8.28 -0.50
N GLU A 154 -3.52 7.46 -1.54
CA GLU A 154 -3.06 7.67 -2.92
C GLU A 154 -3.23 9.13 -3.38
N ALA A 155 -4.46 9.63 -3.43
CA ALA A 155 -4.78 11.01 -3.83
C ALA A 155 -4.07 12.12 -3.03
N ALA A 156 -3.59 11.83 -1.82
CA ALA A 156 -2.78 12.78 -1.03
C ALA A 156 -1.31 12.81 -1.49
N PHE A 157 -0.76 11.68 -1.95
CA PHE A 157 0.55 11.61 -2.59
C PHE A 157 0.50 12.23 -3.98
N ASP A 158 -0.53 11.91 -4.77
CA ASP A 158 -0.75 12.43 -6.12
C ASP A 158 -0.69 13.95 -6.16
N LEU A 159 -1.48 14.58 -5.28
CA LEU A 159 -1.52 16.04 -5.16
C LEU A 159 -0.23 16.62 -4.57
N ALA A 160 0.42 15.94 -3.62
CA ALA A 160 1.60 16.47 -2.93
C ALA A 160 2.88 16.43 -3.76
N TYR A 161 2.95 15.52 -4.74
CA TYR A 161 4.14 15.21 -5.53
C TYR A 161 3.91 15.35 -7.05
N ASN A 162 2.75 15.87 -7.46
CA ASN A 162 2.31 15.97 -8.86
C ASN A 162 2.46 14.62 -9.59
N VAL A 163 1.91 13.55 -9.04
CA VAL A 163 1.97 12.21 -9.66
C VAL A 163 0.58 11.67 -9.94
N PHE A 164 0.43 10.88 -11.00
CA PHE A 164 -0.86 10.35 -11.42
C PHE A 164 -0.72 9.06 -12.23
N HIS A 165 -1.74 8.20 -12.22
CA HIS A 165 -1.76 6.94 -12.97
C HIS A 165 -2.05 7.17 -14.47
N PHE A 166 -1.11 7.77 -15.20
CA PHE A 166 -1.27 8.08 -16.64
C PHE A 166 -1.28 6.84 -17.56
N SER A 167 -0.58 5.78 -17.16
CA SER A 167 -0.37 4.59 -17.98
C SER A 167 -1.41 3.51 -17.67
N PRO A 168 -1.92 2.76 -18.65
CA PRO A 168 -2.75 1.60 -18.36
C PRO A 168 -1.90 0.54 -17.62
N THR A 169 -2.49 -0.14 -16.63
CA THR A 169 -1.82 -1.19 -15.83
C THR A 169 -1.19 -2.32 -16.66
N ALA A 170 -1.60 -2.51 -17.91
CA ALA A 170 -0.99 -3.47 -18.83
C ALA A 170 0.32 -3.00 -19.49
N MET A 171 0.69 -1.71 -19.34
CA MET A 171 1.91 -1.12 -19.91
C MET A 171 3.17 -1.64 -19.22
N PHE A 172 3.15 -1.71 -17.89
CA PHE A 172 4.24 -2.24 -17.09
C PHE A 172 3.83 -3.60 -16.53
N LYS A 173 4.65 -4.62 -16.78
CA LYS A 173 4.49 -5.96 -16.20
C LYS A 173 5.72 -6.23 -15.36
N ASP A 174 5.50 -6.54 -14.08
CA ASP A 174 6.57 -6.70 -13.09
C ASP A 174 7.54 -5.49 -13.08
N HIS A 175 6.98 -4.28 -13.19
CA HIS A 175 7.68 -3.00 -13.31
C HIS A 175 8.51 -2.79 -14.60
N GLN A 176 8.22 -3.53 -15.67
CA GLN A 176 8.91 -3.40 -16.97
C GLN A 176 7.95 -3.09 -18.13
N ALA A 177 8.28 -2.08 -18.93
CA ALA A 177 7.65 -1.79 -20.21
C ALA A 177 8.54 -2.24 -21.38
N LEU A 178 7.91 -2.80 -22.42
CA LEU A 178 8.54 -3.19 -23.68
C LEU A 178 8.28 -2.10 -24.73
N VAL A 179 9.32 -1.39 -25.13
CA VAL A 179 9.28 -0.18 -25.96
C VAL A 179 9.57 -0.52 -27.42
N TYR A 180 8.58 -0.37 -28.30
CA TYR A 180 8.75 -0.51 -29.75
C TYR A 180 8.88 0.86 -30.42
N VAL A 181 10.05 1.13 -31.01
CA VAL A 181 10.32 2.32 -31.81
C VAL A 181 9.97 2.03 -33.28
N THR A 182 9.04 2.79 -33.86
CA THR A 182 8.61 2.60 -35.25
C THR A 182 9.58 3.19 -36.27
N ASN A 183 10.23 4.30 -35.93
CA ASN A 183 11.12 5.05 -36.82
C ASN A 183 12.58 4.82 -36.42
N PRO A 184 13.46 4.27 -37.29
CA PRO A 184 14.84 3.96 -36.94
C PRO A 184 15.65 5.15 -36.42
N GLU A 185 15.40 6.35 -36.92
CA GLU A 185 16.06 7.61 -36.51
C GLU A 185 15.91 7.87 -34.99
N LEU A 186 14.72 7.64 -34.43
CA LEU A 186 14.46 7.82 -33.00
C LEU A 186 15.13 6.75 -32.11
N ARG A 187 15.63 5.65 -32.67
CA ARG A 187 16.06 4.47 -31.90
C ARG A 187 17.20 4.78 -30.94
N GLN A 188 18.16 5.63 -31.33
CA GLN A 188 19.28 5.98 -30.46
C GLN A 188 18.83 6.86 -29.29
N HIS A 189 18.01 7.89 -29.55
CA HIS A 189 17.46 8.76 -28.51
C HIS A 189 16.59 7.99 -27.52
N VAL A 190 15.74 7.08 -28.02
CA VAL A 190 14.94 6.19 -27.16
C VAL A 190 15.84 5.28 -26.31
N GLN A 191 16.90 4.71 -26.87
CA GLN A 191 17.83 3.89 -26.08
C GLN A 191 18.56 4.71 -25.02
N ASN A 192 18.98 5.93 -25.34
CA ASN A 192 19.62 6.84 -24.40
C ASN A 192 18.67 7.24 -23.25
N ALA A 193 17.42 7.60 -23.58
CA ALA A 193 16.38 7.97 -22.62
C ALA A 193 15.99 6.81 -21.69
N MET A 194 15.80 5.60 -22.22
CA MET A 194 15.59 4.40 -21.40
C MET A 194 16.79 4.11 -20.49
N ASN A 195 18.02 4.26 -21.00
CA ASN A 195 19.22 4.05 -20.19
C ASN A 195 19.34 5.08 -19.05
N LYS A 196 18.99 6.36 -19.29
CA LYS A 196 18.97 7.40 -18.24
C LYS A 196 18.02 7.01 -17.09
N TRP A 197 16.78 6.62 -17.41
CA TRP A 197 15.81 6.17 -16.41
C TRP A 197 16.25 4.90 -15.69
N ASN A 198 16.63 3.85 -16.42
CA ASN A 198 17.04 2.58 -15.84
C ASN A 198 18.24 2.76 -14.88
N ASN A 199 19.24 3.56 -15.28
CA ASN A 199 20.43 3.83 -14.46
C ASN A 199 20.08 4.66 -13.21
N ALA A 200 19.20 5.66 -13.32
CA ALA A 200 18.79 6.48 -12.18
C ALA A 200 17.96 5.68 -11.16
N LEU A 201 17.05 4.83 -11.65
CA LEU A 201 16.22 3.95 -10.83
C LEU A 201 17.03 2.83 -10.17
N GLY A 202 18.10 2.37 -10.83
CA GLY A 202 18.92 1.22 -10.40
C GLY A 202 18.33 -0.13 -10.83
N GLU A 203 17.37 -0.12 -11.77
CA GLU A 203 16.66 -1.30 -12.25
C GLU A 203 16.17 -1.09 -13.69
N THR A 204 15.71 -2.16 -14.34
CA THR A 204 15.29 -2.10 -15.75
C THR A 204 13.78 -1.84 -15.89
N ALA A 205 13.38 -0.57 -15.81
CA ALA A 205 11.98 -0.15 -16.04
C ALA A 205 11.60 -0.22 -17.54
N PHE A 206 12.54 0.03 -18.44
CA PHE A 206 12.31 0.05 -19.89
C PHE A 206 13.25 -0.88 -20.65
N ARG A 207 12.70 -1.62 -21.62
CA ARG A 207 13.45 -2.53 -22.51
C ARG A 207 12.99 -2.36 -23.94
N LEU A 208 13.87 -2.57 -24.92
CA LEU A 208 13.45 -2.65 -26.32
C LEU A 208 12.52 -3.85 -26.54
N GLY A 209 11.34 -3.58 -27.08
CA GLY A 209 10.41 -4.54 -27.62
C GLY A 209 10.50 -4.68 -29.15
N THR A 210 9.50 -5.31 -29.75
CA THR A 210 9.35 -5.46 -31.19
C THR A 210 7.93 -5.08 -31.64
N LYS A 211 7.71 -4.93 -32.94
CA LYS A 211 6.38 -4.67 -33.52
C LYS A 211 5.29 -5.63 -33.00
N ASN A 212 5.64 -6.89 -32.76
CA ASN A 212 4.70 -7.93 -32.33
C ASN A 212 4.74 -8.20 -30.82
N ASN A 213 5.72 -7.67 -30.08
CA ASN A 213 5.86 -7.81 -28.64
C ASN A 213 6.32 -6.49 -28.01
N HIS A 214 5.36 -5.64 -27.67
CA HIS A 214 5.58 -4.37 -26.98
C HIS A 214 4.37 -4.02 -26.12
N THR A 215 4.59 -3.13 -25.16
CA THR A 215 3.54 -2.55 -24.29
C THR A 215 3.50 -1.02 -24.40
N LEU A 216 4.61 -0.40 -24.82
CA LEU A 216 4.71 1.01 -25.18
C LEU A 216 5.22 1.13 -26.63
N LYS A 217 4.69 2.10 -27.38
CA LYS A 217 5.15 2.42 -28.74
C LYS A 217 5.64 3.87 -28.80
N ILE A 218 6.70 4.10 -29.56
CA ILE A 218 7.25 5.45 -29.82
C ILE A 218 7.34 5.67 -31.34
N SER A 219 6.84 6.81 -31.80
CA SER A 219 6.72 7.16 -33.22
C SER A 219 6.80 8.67 -33.45
N PHE A 220 7.06 9.11 -34.68
CA PHE A 220 6.83 10.51 -35.04
C PHE A 220 5.34 10.87 -35.02
N GLY A 221 5.04 12.12 -34.67
CA GLY A 221 3.73 12.78 -34.73
C GLY A 221 3.81 14.15 -35.40
N ASN A 222 2.85 15.04 -35.09
CA ASN A 222 2.78 16.41 -35.62
C ASN A 222 2.37 17.37 -34.48
N GLY A 223 3.35 17.73 -33.66
CA GLY A 223 3.23 18.64 -32.53
C GLY A 223 3.47 20.11 -32.89
N THR A 224 4.08 20.40 -34.05
CA THR A 224 4.28 21.79 -34.54
C THR A 224 3.00 22.64 -34.50
N LYS A 225 1.84 22.02 -34.79
CA LYS A 225 0.53 22.71 -34.79
C LYS A 225 -0.07 22.90 -33.40
N GLU A 226 0.36 22.09 -32.44
CA GLU A 226 -0.24 21.97 -31.11
C GLU A 226 0.69 22.51 -30.00
N GLY A 227 1.95 22.83 -30.35
CA GLY A 227 2.93 23.44 -29.45
C GLY A 227 3.70 22.45 -28.57
N TRP A 228 3.91 21.22 -29.03
CA TRP A 228 4.65 20.19 -28.30
C TRP A 228 5.76 19.53 -29.12
N ASP A 229 6.85 19.14 -28.45
CA ASP A 229 8.01 18.44 -29.01
C ASP A 229 7.99 16.93 -28.72
N GLY A 230 7.48 16.57 -27.54
CA GLY A 230 7.05 15.22 -27.17
C GLY A 230 5.59 15.22 -26.73
N LEU A 231 4.91 14.08 -26.85
CA LEU A 231 3.58 13.88 -26.29
C LEU A 231 3.31 12.42 -25.93
N TYR A 232 3.17 12.13 -24.65
CA TYR A 232 2.57 10.90 -24.14
C TYR A 232 1.05 11.05 -23.98
N ASN A 233 0.29 10.27 -24.74
CA ASN A 233 -1.18 10.34 -24.73
C ASN A 233 -1.87 9.29 -23.84
N GLY A 234 -1.18 8.75 -22.83
CA GLY A 234 -1.66 7.63 -22.01
C GLY A 234 -1.62 6.26 -22.71
N LYS A 235 -1.00 6.15 -23.90
CA LYS A 235 -0.89 4.87 -24.64
C LYS A 235 0.41 4.74 -25.44
N GLN A 236 0.88 5.81 -26.05
CA GLN A 236 2.08 5.84 -26.87
C GLN A 236 2.72 7.22 -26.80
N ILE A 237 4.02 7.28 -27.10
CA ILE A 237 4.78 8.54 -27.17
C ILE A 237 4.88 8.97 -28.63
N TYR A 238 4.60 10.23 -28.87
CA TYR A 238 4.91 10.92 -30.10
C TYR A 238 6.09 11.86 -29.91
N ILE A 239 6.91 12.01 -30.94
CA ILE A 239 7.94 13.04 -31.07
C ILE A 239 7.59 13.90 -32.28
N ASP A 240 7.67 15.22 -32.21
CA ASP A 240 7.30 16.06 -33.35
C ASP A 240 8.23 15.81 -34.54
N LYS A 241 7.66 15.54 -35.71
CA LYS A 241 8.45 15.25 -36.90
C LYS A 241 9.14 16.50 -37.44
N THR A 242 8.50 17.66 -37.45
CA THR A 242 9.02 18.84 -38.12
C THR A 242 10.22 19.40 -37.37
N HIS A 243 10.05 19.64 -36.06
CA HIS A 243 11.08 20.14 -35.17
C HIS A 243 12.27 19.18 -35.07
N TYR A 244 12.04 17.86 -35.06
CA TYR A 244 13.13 16.87 -35.04
C TYR A 244 14.04 16.96 -36.28
N HIS A 245 13.49 17.27 -37.44
CA HIS A 245 14.27 17.43 -38.68
C HIS A 245 14.82 18.85 -38.87
N ASP A 246 14.42 19.81 -38.04
CA ASP A 246 14.99 21.16 -38.03
C ASP A 246 16.15 21.25 -37.03
N ALA A 247 17.37 21.15 -37.57
CA ALA A 247 18.60 21.26 -36.79
C ALA A 247 18.79 22.63 -36.10
N LYS A 248 17.98 23.65 -36.41
CA LYS A 248 18.04 24.95 -35.76
C LYS A 248 17.01 25.11 -34.65
N TYR A 249 15.89 24.40 -34.71
CA TYR A 249 14.76 24.58 -33.79
C TYR A 249 15.16 24.57 -32.30
N PRO A 250 15.95 23.59 -31.79
CA PRO A 250 16.36 23.57 -30.37
C PRO A 250 17.25 24.75 -29.93
N LEU A 251 17.79 25.54 -30.88
CA LEU A 251 18.78 26.57 -30.62
C LEU A 251 18.25 27.99 -30.91
N GLU A 252 17.31 28.15 -31.85
CA GLU A 252 16.85 29.46 -32.33
C GLU A 252 16.04 30.26 -31.29
N TYR A 253 15.33 29.60 -30.36
CA TYR A 253 14.60 30.29 -29.29
C TYR A 253 15.51 30.75 -28.13
N MET A 254 16.79 30.39 -28.14
CA MET A 254 17.73 30.61 -27.05
C MET A 254 18.76 31.72 -27.30
N LYS A 255 19.29 32.29 -26.21
CA LYS A 255 20.50 33.11 -26.29
C LYS A 255 21.68 32.24 -26.73
N PRO A 256 22.59 32.70 -27.62
CA PRO A 256 23.72 31.89 -28.10
C PRO A 256 24.60 31.30 -26.98
N THR A 257 24.79 32.03 -25.88
CA THR A 257 25.56 31.58 -24.70
C THR A 257 24.89 30.48 -23.89
N LEU A 258 23.61 30.19 -24.15
CA LEU A 258 22.82 29.13 -23.52
C LEU A 258 22.68 27.95 -24.48
N ALA A 259 22.39 28.21 -25.75
CA ALA A 259 22.42 27.22 -26.85
C ALA A 259 23.75 26.46 -26.92
N ALA A 260 24.88 27.13 -26.67
CA ALA A 260 26.21 26.51 -26.65
C ALA A 260 26.47 25.53 -25.47
N LYS A 261 25.53 25.35 -24.54
CA LYS A 261 25.70 24.48 -23.35
C LYS A 261 25.16 23.05 -23.51
N PHE A 262 24.46 22.77 -24.60
CA PHE A 262 23.91 21.45 -24.90
C PHE A 262 24.04 21.14 -26.40
N THR A 263 23.56 19.98 -26.83
CA THR A 263 23.52 19.58 -28.24
C THR A 263 22.10 19.20 -28.65
N ILE A 264 21.79 19.27 -29.94
CA ILE A 264 20.50 18.83 -30.50
C ILE A 264 20.19 17.37 -30.09
N ASN A 265 21.21 16.50 -30.09
CA ASN A 265 21.05 15.11 -29.64
C ASN A 265 20.71 15.01 -28.15
N GLN A 266 21.33 15.84 -27.30
CA GLN A 266 21.04 15.90 -25.87
C GLN A 266 19.61 16.40 -25.62
N TYR A 267 19.17 17.43 -26.35
CA TYR A 267 17.79 17.91 -26.29
C TYR A 267 16.78 16.81 -26.65
N TRP A 268 16.96 16.10 -27.77
CA TRP A 268 16.05 15.00 -28.14
C TRP A 268 16.13 13.78 -27.21
N ASP A 269 17.30 13.46 -26.65
CA ASP A 269 17.42 12.50 -25.56
C ASP A 269 16.60 12.94 -24.33
N GLY A 270 16.56 14.25 -24.04
CA GLY A 270 15.81 14.86 -22.95
C GLY A 270 14.30 14.86 -23.18
N VAL A 271 13.83 15.28 -24.35
CA VAL A 271 12.41 15.20 -24.75
C VAL A 271 11.90 13.76 -24.63
N VAL A 272 12.61 12.77 -25.20
CA VAL A 272 12.18 11.37 -25.07
C VAL A 272 12.21 10.88 -23.62
N ALA A 273 13.18 11.35 -22.81
CA ALA A 273 13.22 11.00 -21.39
C ALA A 273 12.06 11.64 -20.59
N HIS A 274 11.65 12.87 -20.92
CA HIS A 274 10.49 13.55 -20.33
C HIS A 274 9.22 12.75 -20.57
N GLU A 275 8.96 12.35 -21.82
CA GLU A 275 7.79 11.54 -22.17
C GLU A 275 7.79 10.17 -21.47
N LEU A 276 8.97 9.53 -21.32
CA LEU A 276 9.09 8.32 -20.51
C LEU A 276 8.77 8.58 -19.03
N GLY A 277 9.10 9.76 -18.49
CA GLY A 277 8.73 10.18 -17.14
C GLY A 277 7.21 10.21 -16.92
N HIS A 278 6.44 10.72 -17.89
CA HIS A 278 4.98 10.63 -17.85
C HIS A 278 4.48 9.17 -17.81
N THR A 279 5.14 8.24 -18.53
CA THR A 279 4.76 6.82 -18.45
C THR A 279 4.98 6.21 -17.06
N LEU A 280 5.95 6.71 -16.29
CA LEU A 280 6.21 6.35 -14.89
C LEU A 280 5.26 7.06 -13.90
N GLY A 281 4.26 7.80 -14.38
CA GLY A 281 3.29 8.47 -13.51
C GLY A 281 3.66 9.89 -13.07
N LEU A 282 4.66 10.53 -13.70
CA LEU A 282 5.09 11.88 -13.34
C LEU A 282 4.32 12.94 -14.12
N ASP A 283 3.67 13.88 -13.43
CA ASP A 283 3.18 15.12 -14.06
C ASP A 283 4.31 16.18 -14.04
N HIS A 284 4.05 17.40 -14.52
CA HIS A 284 5.05 18.45 -14.54
C HIS A 284 5.35 19.03 -13.16
N THR A 285 6.56 19.56 -12.97
CA THR A 285 6.92 20.44 -11.85
C THR A 285 7.22 21.87 -12.36
N GLY A 286 7.19 22.84 -11.45
CA GLY A 286 7.62 24.21 -11.74
C GLY A 286 9.12 24.46 -11.55
N TYR A 287 9.92 23.44 -11.27
CA TYR A 287 11.36 23.59 -11.01
C TYR A 287 12.13 23.43 -12.32
N GLN A 288 12.77 24.50 -12.81
CA GLN A 288 13.43 24.50 -14.12
C GLN A 288 14.52 23.43 -14.26
N ALA A 289 15.11 22.98 -13.15
CA ALA A 289 16.14 21.95 -13.15
C ALA A 289 15.62 20.49 -13.19
N ASP A 290 14.31 20.27 -13.02
CA ASP A 290 13.69 18.95 -13.12
C ASP A 290 13.51 18.56 -14.60
N LEU A 291 13.72 17.28 -14.93
CA LEU A 291 13.42 16.77 -16.27
C LEU A 291 11.96 17.02 -16.63
N MET A 292 11.06 16.82 -15.66
CA MET A 292 9.62 17.03 -15.79
C MET A 292 9.20 18.50 -15.65
N TYR A 293 10.09 19.46 -15.93
CA TYR A 293 9.75 20.88 -15.85
C TYR A 293 8.67 21.31 -16.87
N ALA A 294 7.75 22.16 -16.44
CA ALA A 294 6.96 23.02 -17.32
C ALA A 294 6.93 24.47 -16.81
N ALA A 295 6.94 25.43 -17.74
CA ALA A 295 6.91 26.86 -17.39
C ALA A 295 5.63 27.33 -16.67
N THR A 296 4.51 26.61 -16.87
CA THR A 296 3.23 26.85 -16.19
C THR A 296 2.55 25.53 -15.85
N SER A 297 1.65 25.53 -14.86
CA SER A 297 0.87 24.34 -14.48
C SER A 297 -0.35 24.05 -15.38
N SER A 298 -0.52 24.76 -16.51
CA SER A 298 -1.75 24.70 -17.30
C SER A 298 -1.94 23.39 -18.06
N GLY A 299 -0.88 22.58 -18.21
CA GLY A 299 -0.92 21.24 -18.82
C GLY A 299 -0.98 20.10 -17.80
N ASN A 300 -0.97 20.38 -16.50
CA ASN A 300 -1.03 19.35 -15.47
C ASN A 300 -2.43 18.72 -15.38
N MET A 301 -2.47 17.39 -15.26
CA MET A 301 -3.66 16.68 -14.77
C MET A 301 -3.81 16.83 -13.26
N ILE A 302 -2.68 16.93 -12.54
CA ILE A 302 -2.66 17.25 -11.11
C ILE A 302 -1.49 18.18 -10.74
N ALA A 303 -1.82 19.23 -9.98
CA ALA A 303 -0.88 20.22 -9.53
C ALA A 303 -1.15 20.59 -8.07
N LYS A 304 -0.15 20.40 -7.19
CA LYS A 304 -0.16 20.81 -5.78
C LYS A 304 -0.59 22.25 -5.57
N TYR A 305 -0.14 23.13 -6.48
CA TYR A 305 -0.46 24.54 -6.57
C TYR A 305 -0.26 25.01 -8.02
N ILE A 306 -0.85 26.15 -8.37
CA ILE A 306 -0.76 26.74 -9.71
C ILE A 306 0.53 27.56 -9.82
N TRP A 307 1.28 27.43 -10.92
CA TRP A 307 2.38 28.33 -11.28
C TRP A 307 2.24 28.89 -12.71
N LYS A 308 2.71 30.12 -12.90
CA LYS A 308 2.69 30.87 -14.19
C LYS A 308 4.08 31.26 -14.70
N LYS A 309 5.11 30.82 -13.98
CA LYS A 309 6.55 31.00 -14.22
C LYS A 309 7.27 29.91 -13.40
N PRO A 310 8.54 29.58 -13.69
CA PRO A 310 9.31 28.67 -12.85
C PRO A 310 9.25 29.08 -11.37
N VAL A 311 8.94 28.09 -10.52
CA VAL A 311 9.01 28.14 -9.05
C VAL A 311 10.45 28.37 -8.62
N GLU A 312 11.36 27.63 -9.25
CA GLU A 312 12.81 27.77 -9.10
C GLU A 312 13.46 27.77 -10.48
N LYS A 313 14.48 28.61 -10.67
CA LYS A 313 15.29 28.64 -11.90
C LYS A 313 16.53 27.78 -11.74
N SER A 314 16.95 27.14 -12.82
CA SER A 314 18.18 26.34 -12.82
C SER A 314 19.41 27.24 -12.73
N ALA A 315 20.47 26.76 -12.07
CA ALA A 315 21.70 27.53 -11.89
C ALA A 315 22.46 27.80 -13.21
N ASN A 316 22.28 26.94 -14.22
CA ASN A 316 22.88 27.09 -15.54
C ASN A 316 21.96 27.83 -16.55
N GLY A 317 20.69 28.04 -16.21
CA GLY A 317 19.66 28.65 -17.06
C GLY A 317 18.99 27.72 -18.08
N LEU A 318 19.44 26.46 -18.19
CA LEU A 318 18.84 25.44 -19.05
C LEU A 318 17.64 24.79 -18.36
N ASP A 319 16.69 24.27 -19.12
CA ASP A 319 15.64 23.41 -18.57
C ASP A 319 16.00 21.92 -18.50
N GLY A 320 15.11 21.11 -17.94
CA GLY A 320 15.29 19.68 -17.79
C GLY A 320 15.46 18.90 -19.09
N THR A 321 14.80 19.32 -20.18
CA THR A 321 14.93 18.67 -21.49
C THR A 321 16.28 19.00 -22.12
N GLU A 322 16.73 20.25 -21.99
CA GLU A 322 18.03 20.71 -22.47
C GLU A 322 19.19 20.10 -21.69
N MET A 323 19.04 19.90 -20.37
CA MET A 323 20.01 19.16 -19.56
C MET A 323 19.96 17.65 -19.79
N ALA A 324 18.78 17.09 -20.10
CA ALA A 324 18.53 15.67 -20.27
C ALA A 324 19.01 14.80 -19.09
N THR A 325 18.83 15.29 -17.85
CA THR A 325 19.23 14.61 -16.61
C THR A 325 18.02 14.36 -15.72
N ILE A 326 17.89 13.13 -15.19
CA ILE A 326 16.88 12.85 -14.16
C ILE A 326 17.29 13.61 -12.89
N SER A 327 16.46 14.55 -12.42
CA SER A 327 16.73 15.22 -11.14
C SER A 327 16.47 14.28 -9.96
N ILE A 328 17.01 14.61 -8.78
CA ILE A 328 16.72 13.82 -7.58
C ILE A 328 15.22 13.83 -7.24
N ARG A 329 14.53 14.93 -7.55
CA ARG A 329 13.07 15.07 -7.35
C ARG A 329 12.32 14.10 -8.25
N ASP A 330 12.59 14.12 -9.55
CA ASP A 330 11.93 13.22 -10.52
C ASP A 330 12.25 11.75 -10.24
N LEU A 331 13.48 11.43 -9.84
CA LEU A 331 13.87 10.09 -9.42
C LEU A 331 13.07 9.63 -8.18
N ASN A 332 12.94 10.50 -7.17
CA ASN A 332 12.22 10.19 -5.95
C ASN A 332 10.71 10.07 -6.20
N ARG A 333 10.14 10.93 -7.04
CA ARG A 333 8.75 10.84 -7.52
C ARG A 333 8.51 9.53 -8.28
N ALA A 334 9.41 9.12 -9.18
CA ALA A 334 9.30 7.85 -9.90
C ALA A 334 9.38 6.63 -8.96
N LYS A 335 10.21 6.70 -7.91
CA LYS A 335 10.25 5.67 -6.85
C LYS A 335 8.95 5.65 -6.02
N LEU A 336 8.32 6.79 -5.79
CA LEU A 336 7.00 6.86 -5.14
C LEU A 336 5.90 6.28 -6.03
N THR A 337 5.86 6.58 -7.32
CA THR A 337 4.82 6.04 -8.24
C THR A 337 4.91 4.53 -8.40
N LYS A 338 6.12 3.95 -8.30
CA LYS A 338 6.28 2.49 -8.19
C LYS A 338 5.63 1.93 -6.92
N LEU A 339 5.77 2.61 -5.78
CA LEU A 339 5.15 2.22 -4.50
C LEU A 339 3.63 2.40 -4.48
N LEU A 340 3.11 3.32 -5.31
CA LEU A 340 1.67 3.49 -5.61
C LEU A 340 1.17 2.48 -6.67
N GLY A 341 2.06 1.74 -7.34
CA GLY A 341 1.71 0.71 -8.33
C GLY A 341 1.35 1.28 -9.72
N TYR A 342 1.93 2.41 -10.11
CA TYR A 342 1.63 3.10 -11.38
C TYR A 342 2.45 2.59 -12.55
N TRP A 343 3.62 2.03 -12.24
CA TRP A 343 4.49 1.27 -13.12
C TRP A 343 5.09 0.12 -12.33
#